data_AF-A0A2V6A0S4-F1
#
_entry.id   AF-A0A2V6A0S4-F1
#
_cell.length_a   1.000
_cell.length_b   1.000
_cell.length_c   1.000
_cell.angle_alpha   90.00
_cell.angle_beta   90.00
_cell.angle_gamma   90.00
#
_symmetry.space_group_name_H-M   'P 1'
#
loop_
_entity.id
_entity.type
_entity.pdbx_description
1 polymer ?
#
loop_
_entity_poly.entity_id
_entity_poly.type
_entity_poly.pdbx_seq_one_letter_code
_entity_poly.pdbx_strand_id
1 'polypeptide(L)'
;MKKASLTKKTRTQNRPQTNGNDFDTRQLLSALMAFKRGDFSARLPDHWTGLAGKIADTFNDVIRTNQRTAQELERIVRVVGKEGRITQRATLSDVSESWGDAIACINVLIEDLLRPTSE
;
A
#
# COMPACT_ATOMS: atom_id res chain seq x y z
N MET A 1 54.04 40.73 29.24
CA MET A 1 53.92 39.38 29.82
C MET A 1 52.55 38.79 29.47
N LYS A 2 52.48 37.46 29.41
CA LYS A 2 51.55 36.63 28.62
C LYS A 2 50.11 36.50 29.16
N LYS A 3 49.16 36.54 28.21
CA LYS A 3 48.01 35.64 27.95
C LYS A 3 47.00 35.31 29.07
N ALA A 4 45.71 35.45 28.77
CA ALA A 4 44.81 34.30 28.54
C ALA A 4 43.40 34.75 28.10
N SER A 5 43.18 34.86 26.80
CA SER A 5 41.82 34.88 26.22
C SER A 5 41.30 33.45 26.19
N LEU A 6 40.26 33.16 26.99
CA LEU A 6 39.58 31.87 27.00
C LEU A 6 38.66 31.78 25.76
N THR A 7 39.22 31.25 24.66
CA THR A 7 38.45 30.81 23.49
C THR A 7 37.48 29.70 23.89
N LYS A 8 36.18 30.01 23.85
CA LYS A 8 35.08 29.05 23.93
C LYS A 8 35.19 28.09 22.76
N LYS A 9 35.67 26.87 23.03
CA LYS A 9 35.78 25.80 22.03
C LYS A 9 34.35 25.33 21.70
N THR A 10 33.81 25.78 20.57
CA THR A 10 32.55 25.28 20.02
C THR A 10 32.69 23.78 19.81
N ARG A 11 32.03 23.00 20.66
CA ARG A 11 31.91 21.55 20.54
C ARG A 11 30.96 21.29 19.37
N THR A 12 31.53 21.07 18.19
CA THR A 12 30.79 20.58 17.02
C THR A 12 30.13 19.27 17.41
N GLN A 13 28.82 19.30 17.67
CA GLN A 13 28.01 18.09 17.80
C GLN A 13 27.93 17.46 16.41
N ASN A 14 28.81 16.48 16.13
CA ASN A 14 28.57 15.50 15.09
C ASN A 14 27.36 14.66 15.53
N ARG A 15 26.14 15.15 15.23
CA ARG A 15 24.96 14.30 15.19
C ARG A 15 25.20 13.32 14.04
N PRO A 16 25.18 11.99 14.25
CA PRO A 16 25.22 11.08 13.12
C PRO A 16 24.03 11.44 12.23
N GLN A 17 24.34 11.91 11.02
CA GLN A 17 23.33 12.05 9.98
C GLN A 17 22.85 10.62 9.75
N THR A 18 21.64 10.31 10.21
CA THR A 18 20.97 9.07 9.82
C THR A 18 20.92 9.10 8.31
N ASN A 19 21.72 8.26 7.66
CA ASN A 19 21.73 8.17 6.22
C ASN A 19 20.28 7.89 5.81
N GLY A 20 19.70 8.70 4.93
CA GLY A 20 18.33 8.49 4.46
C GLY A 20 18.11 7.08 3.90
N ASN A 21 19.17 6.35 3.58
CA ASN A 21 19.16 4.97 3.11
C ASN A 21 18.93 3.89 4.19
N ASP A 22 18.93 4.23 5.48
CA ASP A 22 18.85 3.21 6.52
C ASP A 22 17.41 2.73 6.74
N PHE A 23 17.23 1.41 6.76
CA PHE A 23 15.95 0.75 7.00
C PHE A 23 15.37 1.14 8.37
N ASP A 24 14.23 1.84 8.36
CA ASP A 24 13.52 2.23 9.58
C ASP A 24 12.34 1.31 9.88
N THR A 25 12.52 0.46 10.89
CA THR A 25 11.46 -0.45 11.38
C THR A 25 10.24 0.27 11.93
N ARG A 26 10.37 1.51 12.43
CA ARG A 26 9.23 2.32 12.90
C ARG A 26 8.39 2.78 11.71
N GLN A 27 9.04 3.15 10.62
CA GLN A 27 8.35 3.52 9.38
C GLN A 27 7.62 2.32 8.78
N LEU A 28 8.26 1.15 8.74
CA LEU A 28 7.61 -0.10 8.34
C LEU A 28 6.38 -0.41 9.21
N LEU A 29 6.52 -0.34 10.54
CA LEU A 29 5.42 -0.58 11.46
C LEU A 29 4.27 0.41 11.23
N SER A 30 4.57 1.70 11.04
CA SER A 30 3.57 2.72 10.75
C SER A 30 2.79 2.40 9.46
N ALA A 31 3.49 2.00 8.39
CA ALA A 31 2.89 1.62 7.13
C ALA A 31 2.00 0.36 7.27
N LEU A 32 2.46 -0.66 8.00
CA LEU A 32 1.67 -1.85 8.31
C LEU A 32 0.43 -1.52 9.15
N MET A 33 0.54 -0.60 10.11
CA MET A 33 -0.59 -0.13 10.90
C MET A 33 -1.62 0.65 10.06
N ALA A 34 -1.15 1.45 9.08
CA ALA A 34 -2.02 2.12 8.12
C ALA A 34 -2.76 1.09 7.25
N PHE A 35 -2.02 0.13 6.67
CA PHE A 35 -2.60 -0.96 5.90
C PHE A 35 -3.63 -1.76 6.69
N LYS A 36 -3.34 -2.11 7.95
CA LYS A 36 -4.28 -2.79 8.86
C LYS A 36 -5.60 -2.04 9.05
N ARG A 37 -5.58 -0.70 9.02
CA ARG A 37 -6.79 0.14 9.13
C ARG A 37 -7.52 0.34 7.79
N GLY A 38 -7.01 -0.26 6.70
CA GLY A 38 -7.57 -0.09 5.36
C GLY A 38 -7.07 1.16 4.62
N ASP A 39 -6.03 1.85 5.13
CA ASP A 39 -5.41 2.95 4.40
C ASP A 39 -4.46 2.41 3.33
N PHE A 40 -4.99 2.23 2.12
CA PHE A 40 -4.22 1.75 0.98
C PHE A 40 -3.40 2.85 0.27
N SER A 41 -3.39 4.08 0.78
CA SER A 41 -2.58 5.17 0.24
C SER A 41 -1.16 5.22 0.84
N ALA A 42 -0.93 4.53 1.96
CA ALA A 42 0.36 4.46 2.63
C ALA A 42 1.46 3.90 1.71
N ARG A 43 2.67 4.46 1.78
CA ARG A 43 3.83 4.02 1.00
C ARG A 43 5.08 3.97 1.86
N LEU A 44 5.93 2.99 1.58
CA LEU A 44 7.32 2.98 2.05
C LEU A 44 8.23 3.73 1.08
N PRO A 45 9.36 4.27 1.56
CA PRO A 45 10.26 5.05 0.71
C PRO A 45 10.88 4.22 -0.40
N ASP A 46 11.07 4.86 -1.55
CA ASP A 46 11.67 4.32 -2.78
C ASP A 46 13.20 4.32 -2.76
N HIS A 47 13.81 5.16 -1.93
CA HIS A 47 15.27 5.27 -1.82
C HIS A 47 15.90 4.18 -0.95
N TRP A 48 15.11 3.33 -0.28
CA TRP A 48 15.67 2.18 0.43
C TRP A 48 16.32 1.21 -0.56
N THR A 49 17.48 0.67 -0.20
CA THR A 49 18.25 -0.21 -1.09
C THR A 49 18.45 -1.61 -0.48
N GLY A 50 18.91 -2.56 -1.29
CA GLY A 50 19.14 -3.94 -0.85
C GLY A 50 17.86 -4.64 -0.39
N LEU A 51 17.91 -5.35 0.75
CA LEU A 51 16.75 -6.06 1.28
C LEU A 51 15.65 -5.09 1.74
N ALA A 52 16.01 -3.93 2.28
CA ALA A 52 15.06 -2.91 2.71
C ALA A 52 14.25 -2.36 1.53
N GLY A 53 14.92 -2.08 0.42
CA GLY A 53 14.25 -1.68 -0.83
C GLY A 53 13.29 -2.75 -1.33
N LYS A 54 13.72 -4.02 -1.37
CA LYS A 54 12.83 -5.14 -1.76
C LYS A 54 11.60 -5.25 -0.86
N ILE A 55 11.75 -5.04 0.45
CA ILE A 55 10.60 -5.01 1.38
C ILE A 55 9.68 -3.83 1.05
N ALA A 56 10.23 -2.63 0.82
CA ALA A 56 9.46 -1.45 0.47
C ALA A 56 8.67 -1.63 -0.84
N ASP A 57 9.33 -2.12 -1.89
CA ASP A 57 8.72 -2.41 -3.19
C ASP A 57 7.59 -3.43 -3.06
N THR A 58 7.88 -4.57 -2.41
CA THR A 58 6.90 -5.65 -2.22
C THR A 58 5.68 -5.16 -1.41
N PHE A 59 5.90 -4.42 -0.33
CA PHE A 59 4.81 -3.84 0.45
C PHE A 59 3.98 -2.85 -0.39
N ASN A 60 4.66 -1.97 -1.14
CA ASN A 60 4.03 -0.98 -2.01
C ASN A 60 3.22 -1.64 -3.14
N ASP A 61 3.67 -2.78 -3.66
CA ASP A 61 2.92 -3.59 -4.64
C ASP A 61 1.67 -4.21 -4.02
N VAL A 62 1.80 -4.85 -2.85
CA VAL A 62 0.66 -5.46 -2.14
C VAL A 62 -0.41 -4.42 -1.83
N ILE A 63 -0.01 -3.24 -1.34
CA ILE A 63 -0.98 -2.19 -0.99
C ILE A 63 -1.62 -1.55 -2.24
N ARG A 64 -0.87 -1.41 -3.35
CA ARG A 64 -1.43 -0.99 -4.65
C ARG A 64 -2.48 -1.98 -5.16
N THR A 65 -2.23 -3.28 -5.05
CA THR A 65 -3.20 -4.30 -5.44
C THR A 65 -4.47 -4.20 -4.59
N ASN A 66 -4.34 -4.04 -3.27
CA ASN A 66 -5.50 -3.79 -2.41
C ASN A 66 -6.27 -2.52 -2.80
N GLN A 67 -5.56 -1.43 -3.11
CA GLN A 67 -6.18 -0.18 -3.56
C GLN A 67 -6.98 -0.38 -4.85
N ARG A 68 -6.41 -1.07 -5.85
CA ARG A 68 -7.08 -1.37 -7.12
C ARG A 68 -8.30 -2.28 -6.91
N THR A 69 -8.19 -3.31 -6.06
CA THR A 69 -9.31 -4.19 -5.73
C THR A 69 -10.46 -3.42 -5.10
N ALA A 70 -10.19 -2.53 -4.14
CA ALA A 70 -11.23 -1.71 -3.50
C ALA A 70 -11.93 -0.80 -4.51
N GLN A 71 -11.17 -0.12 -5.38
CA GLN A 71 -11.72 0.73 -6.45
C GLN A 71 -12.58 -0.06 -7.44
N GLU A 72 -12.16 -1.28 -7.78
CA GLU A 72 -12.90 -2.14 -8.69
C GLU A 72 -14.22 -2.61 -8.07
N LEU A 73 -14.21 -2.95 -6.78
CA LEU A 73 -15.43 -3.29 -6.04
C LEU A 73 -16.41 -2.12 -6.02
N GLU A 74 -15.94 -0.90 -5.75
CA GLU A 74 -16.77 0.31 -5.81
C GLU A 74 -17.35 0.53 -7.21
N ARG A 75 -16.54 0.32 -8.26
CA ARG A 75 -16.99 0.40 -9.65
C ARG A 75 -18.11 -0.60 -9.91
N ILE A 76 -17.96 -1.85 -9.50
CA ILE A 76 -18.96 -2.91 -9.72
C ILE A 76 -20.25 -2.64 -8.95
N VAL A 77 -20.16 -2.22 -7.68
CA VAL A 77 -21.33 -1.81 -6.90
C VAL A 77 -22.11 -0.71 -7.60
N ARG A 78 -21.42 0.27 -8.21
CA ARG A 78 -22.08 1.32 -8.99
C ARG A 78 -22.68 0.78 -10.29
N VAL A 79 -21.88 0.08 -11.09
CA VAL A 79 -22.24 -0.31 -12.46
C VAL A 79 -23.29 -1.40 -12.51
N VAL A 80 -23.11 -2.47 -11.74
CA VAL A 80 -24.08 -3.58 -11.69
C VAL A 80 -25.23 -3.22 -10.76
N GLY A 81 -24.93 -2.72 -9.56
CA GLY A 81 -25.93 -2.49 -8.51
C GLY A 81 -26.81 -1.26 -8.72
N LYS A 82 -26.23 -0.12 -9.13
CA LYS A 82 -27.00 1.15 -9.26
C LYS A 82 -27.44 1.43 -10.68
N GLU A 83 -26.60 1.13 -11.66
CA GLU A 83 -26.88 1.42 -13.08
C GLU A 83 -27.53 0.24 -13.80
N GLY A 84 -27.65 -0.93 -13.16
CA GLY A 84 -28.29 -2.11 -13.72
C GLY A 84 -27.54 -2.73 -14.90
N ARG A 85 -26.24 -2.43 -15.08
CA ARG A 85 -25.42 -2.98 -16.17
C ARG A 85 -24.89 -4.36 -15.81
N ILE A 86 -25.79 -5.34 -15.78
CA ILE A 86 -25.57 -6.70 -15.26
C ILE A 86 -24.59 -7.56 -16.09
N THR A 87 -24.26 -7.14 -17.31
CA THR A 87 -23.25 -7.81 -18.15
C THR A 87 -21.81 -7.44 -17.77
N GLN A 88 -21.62 -6.41 -16.94
CA GLN A 88 -20.31 -5.97 -16.50
C GLN A 88 -19.76 -6.88 -15.41
N ARG A 89 -18.46 -7.17 -15.49
CA ARG A 89 -17.75 -8.08 -14.60
C ARG A 89 -16.57 -7.37 -13.95
N ALA A 90 -16.22 -7.81 -12.75
CA ALA A 90 -15.04 -7.37 -12.01
C ALA A 90 -13.78 -7.83 -12.74
N THR A 91 -12.78 -6.97 -12.83
CA THR A 91 -11.48 -7.28 -13.43
C THR A 91 -10.34 -6.60 -12.67
N LEU A 92 -9.23 -7.30 -12.54
CA LEU A 92 -8.01 -6.77 -11.94
C LEU A 92 -6.82 -7.23 -12.77
N SER A 93 -6.03 -6.28 -13.28
CA SER A 93 -4.85 -6.56 -14.10
C SER A 93 -3.66 -6.99 -13.24
N ASP A 94 -2.80 -7.84 -13.82
CA ASP A 94 -1.51 -8.25 -13.25
C ASP A 94 -1.63 -8.95 -11.88
N VAL A 95 -2.70 -9.74 -11.69
CA VAL A 95 -2.87 -10.59 -10.53
C VAL A 95 -3.03 -12.05 -10.94
N SER A 96 -2.52 -12.94 -10.10
CA SER A 96 -2.61 -14.39 -10.25
C SER A 96 -3.02 -15.03 -8.92
N GLU A 97 -3.27 -16.34 -8.94
CA GLU A 97 -3.59 -17.14 -7.75
C GLU A 97 -4.81 -16.59 -6.99
N SER A 98 -4.73 -16.51 -5.66
CA SER A 98 -5.87 -16.17 -4.80
C SER A 98 -6.50 -14.81 -5.10
N TRP A 99 -5.77 -13.87 -5.69
CA TRP A 99 -6.34 -12.60 -6.15
C TRP A 99 -7.23 -12.79 -7.38
N GLY A 100 -6.82 -13.63 -8.33
CA GLY A 100 -7.65 -14.01 -9.47
C GLY A 100 -8.90 -14.76 -9.02
N ASP A 101 -8.74 -15.68 -8.07
CA ASP A 101 -9.87 -16.44 -7.50
C ASP A 101 -10.87 -15.51 -6.80
N ALA A 102 -10.41 -14.49 -6.07
CA ALA A 102 -11.30 -13.51 -5.42
C ALA A 102 -12.16 -12.74 -6.45
N ILE A 103 -11.56 -12.30 -7.55
CA ILE A 103 -12.28 -11.64 -8.65
C ILE A 103 -13.25 -12.60 -9.35
N ALA A 104 -12.85 -13.86 -9.54
CA ALA A 104 -13.72 -14.89 -10.09
C ALA A 104 -14.94 -15.15 -9.19
N CYS A 105 -14.73 -15.26 -7.86
CA CYS A 105 -15.82 -15.41 -6.88
C CYS A 105 -16.82 -14.26 -6.93
N ILE A 106 -16.36 -13.01 -7.05
CA ILE A 106 -17.24 -11.84 -7.22
C ILE A 106 -18.06 -11.97 -8.51
N ASN A 107 -17.43 -12.40 -9.60
CA ASN A 107 -18.12 -12.58 -10.88
C ASN A 107 -19.17 -13.69 -10.84
N VAL A 108 -18.92 -14.78 -10.11
CA VAL A 108 -19.91 -15.84 -9.85
C VAL A 108 -21.07 -15.29 -9.03
N LEU A 109 -20.80 -14.54 -7.96
CA LEU A 109 -21.86 -13.91 -7.15
C LEU A 109 -22.75 -12.99 -7.98
N ILE A 110 -22.18 -12.17 -8.86
CA ILE A 110 -22.95 -11.32 -9.78
C ILE A 110 -23.87 -12.19 -10.65
N GLU A 111 -23.37 -13.30 -11.18
CA GLU A 111 -24.16 -14.19 -12.02
C GLU A 111 -25.31 -14.86 -11.27
N ASP A 112 -25.03 -15.38 -10.06
CA ASP A 112 -26.03 -16.07 -9.25
C ASP A 112 -27.19 -15.16 -8.85
N LEU A 113 -26.92 -13.88 -8.59
CA LEU A 113 -27.95 -12.88 -8.29
C LEU A 113 -28.83 -12.50 -9.49
N LEU A 114 -28.41 -12.82 -10.71
CA LEU A 114 -29.14 -12.52 -11.95
C LEU A 114 -29.92 -13.72 -12.46
N ARG A 115 -29.64 -14.92 -11.94
CA ARG A 115 -30.40 -16.11 -12.33
C ARG A 115 -31.83 -15.95 -11.83
N PRO A 116 -32.84 -16.18 -12.69
CA PRO A 116 -34.22 -16.25 -12.23
C PRO A 116 -34.30 -17.31 -11.13
N THR A 117 -34.78 -16.94 -9.96
CA THR A 117 -35.32 -17.94 -9.03
C THR A 117 -36.55 -18.48 -9.72
N SER A 118 -36.39 -19.61 -10.40
CA SER A 118 -37.52 -20.41 -10.86
C SER A 118 -38.27 -20.86 -9.61
N GLU A 119 -39.35 -20.14 -9.28
CA GLU A 119 -40.35 -20.57 -8.30
C GLU A 119 -41.41 -21.43 -8.99
#